data_AF-A0A0D7W7K0-F1
#
_entry.id   AF-A0A0D7W7K0-F1
#
_cell.length_a   1.000
_cell.length_b   1.000
_cell.length_c   1.000
_cell.angle_alpha   90.00
_cell.angle_beta   90.00
_cell.angle_gamma   90.00
#
_symmetry.space_group_name_H-M   'P 1'
#
loop_
_entity.id
_entity.type
_entity.pdbx_description
1 polymer ?
#
loop_
_entity_poly.entity_id
_entity_poly.type
_entity_poly.pdbx_seq_one_letter_code
_entity_poly.pdbx_strand_id
1 'polypeptide(L)'
;MLDQSFSYENFRILLDVENRKGRYLEDKVFFNTDIFKKSREVSDSIISKNKEIREEAYKVKSITKIDDRDFTKLDKLNSEKDELKKTREKELENILIKIAEKTDVEDYELKIKKGQIKWGSQLYEIEHNPENYFVTKQLQRNIYKTFKVKQANRKVIVDQLKLLLDDGFPKIIIRTDIKKFYESIPHKELLAKIEENSLLSYPSKKIIRRVLNQYWKILITDGIKTHDDERVGIPRGIGFSAYLAELYLRGFDKKVKSLNNVTYYCRYVDDIVIIITPNHKNESKSIKTYKNEVKNILLSSTRLKINTIKTKVIDLTPNNQDRKRSIKYELTYLGYKFIISYSKKEKSITKDDIQIVMSNDKFERYKKKIDNSFSDYYTSIAKYSAKKSSTERMLLKRIKFLTNNHQLLRRKSNVFIGIYFSNEFLSMPYSDLKKLDNYLKGKITALPSCTNSQLIDKLKKMSFENGFKTKSLVRFNTKSYKNGKMTQIWKNL
;
A
#
# COMPACT_ATOMS: atom_id res chain seq x y z
N MET A 1 23.55 -6.47 -21.04
CA MET A 1 22.22 -7.14 -21.02
C MET A 1 21.71 -7.13 -19.58
N LEU A 2 20.40 -7.00 -19.33
CA LEU A 2 19.86 -7.10 -17.97
C LEU A 2 19.95 -8.55 -17.50
N ASP A 3 20.72 -8.82 -16.46
CA ASP A 3 20.72 -10.12 -15.80
C ASP A 3 19.36 -10.37 -15.12
N GLN A 4 18.70 -11.44 -15.55
CA GLN A 4 17.36 -11.87 -15.14
C GLN A 4 17.36 -13.28 -14.56
N SER A 5 18.55 -13.82 -14.31
CA SER A 5 18.73 -15.14 -13.71
C SER A 5 18.15 -15.20 -12.30
N PHE A 6 17.86 -16.41 -11.84
CA PHE A 6 17.49 -16.70 -10.46
C PHE A 6 18.74 -17.10 -9.65
N SER A 7 19.79 -16.29 -9.78
CA SER A 7 21.12 -16.55 -9.22
C SER A 7 21.31 -15.97 -7.81
N TYR A 8 22.41 -16.39 -7.19
CA TYR A 8 22.93 -15.82 -5.95
C TYR A 8 23.04 -14.28 -6.00
N GLU A 9 23.67 -13.72 -7.03
CA GLU A 9 23.94 -12.27 -7.14
C GLU A 9 22.64 -11.48 -7.14
N ASN A 10 21.65 -11.96 -7.89
CA ASN A 10 20.34 -11.33 -7.95
C ASN A 10 19.59 -11.46 -6.62
N PHE A 11 19.63 -12.63 -5.98
CA PHE A 11 19.01 -12.81 -4.66
C PHE A 11 19.68 -11.96 -3.60
N ARG A 12 21.00 -11.74 -3.66
CA ARG A 12 21.71 -10.81 -2.77
C ARG A 12 21.21 -9.38 -2.94
N ILE A 13 21.10 -8.91 -4.17
CA ILE A 13 20.55 -7.57 -4.45
C ILE A 13 19.13 -7.45 -3.88
N LEU A 14 18.29 -8.48 -4.04
CA LEU A 14 16.93 -8.49 -3.50
C LEU A 14 16.90 -8.44 -1.97
N LEU A 15 17.77 -9.21 -1.31
CA LEU A 15 17.92 -9.21 0.14
C LEU A 15 18.23 -7.80 0.65
N ASP A 16 19.22 -7.13 0.05
CA ASP A 16 19.61 -5.79 0.43
C ASP A 16 18.51 -4.76 0.16
N VAL A 17 17.83 -4.84 -1.00
CA VAL A 17 16.73 -3.94 -1.35
C VAL A 17 15.55 -4.09 -0.40
N GLU A 18 15.13 -5.31 -0.06
CA GLU A 18 13.99 -5.53 0.85
C GLU A 18 14.37 -5.15 2.30
N ASN A 19 15.62 -5.42 2.71
CA ASN A 19 16.17 -4.97 3.98
C ASN A 19 16.12 -3.44 4.13
N ARG A 20 16.50 -2.69 3.07
CA ARG A 20 16.41 -1.21 3.02
C ARG A 20 14.97 -0.69 3.03
N LYS A 21 14.02 -1.45 2.50
CA LYS A 21 12.57 -1.15 2.60
C LYS A 21 11.99 -1.48 4.00
N GLY A 22 12.82 -1.93 4.93
CA GLY A 22 12.43 -2.28 6.29
C GLY A 22 11.74 -3.64 6.42
N ARG A 23 11.86 -4.52 5.42
CA ARG A 23 11.53 -5.94 5.54
C ARG A 23 12.81 -6.70 5.84
N TYR A 24 13.10 -6.90 7.13
CA TYR A 24 14.31 -7.61 7.53
C TYR A 24 14.15 -9.11 7.24
N LEU A 25 14.68 -9.58 6.12
CA LEU A 25 14.51 -10.97 5.67
C LEU A 25 15.21 -11.97 6.57
N GLU A 26 16.33 -11.55 7.15
CA GLU A 26 17.10 -12.38 8.07
C GLU A 26 16.38 -12.55 9.41
N ASP A 27 15.27 -11.85 9.72
CA ASP A 27 14.55 -11.98 11.00
C ASP A 27 14.01 -13.41 11.25
N LYS A 28 14.11 -13.90 12.48
CA LYS A 28 13.75 -15.27 12.89
C LYS A 28 12.28 -15.59 12.60
N VAL A 29 11.43 -14.57 12.62
CA VAL A 29 9.98 -14.73 12.39
C VAL A 29 9.53 -14.30 11.00
N PHE A 30 10.46 -13.94 10.11
CA PHE A 30 10.09 -13.50 8.76
C PHE A 30 9.61 -14.67 7.90
N PHE A 31 10.43 -15.73 7.81
CA PHE A 31 10.10 -16.96 7.10
C PHE A 31 9.56 -18.03 8.05
N ASN A 32 8.89 -19.04 7.48
CA ASN A 32 8.42 -20.20 8.25
C ASN A 32 9.59 -21.03 8.84
N THR A 33 10.76 -20.97 8.21
CA THR A 33 11.97 -21.70 8.60
C THR A 33 13.14 -20.73 8.82
N ASP A 34 13.89 -20.91 9.91
CA ASP A 34 15.02 -20.03 10.26
C ASP A 34 16.32 -20.45 9.54
N ILE A 35 16.36 -20.23 8.23
CA ILE A 35 17.55 -20.49 7.40
C ILE A 35 18.70 -19.51 7.66
N PHE A 36 18.41 -18.35 8.24
CA PHE A 36 19.39 -17.29 8.52
C PHE A 36 19.97 -17.40 9.94
N LYS A 37 19.72 -18.50 10.67
CA LYS A 37 20.18 -18.68 12.05
C LYS A 37 21.68 -18.45 12.18
N LYS A 38 22.51 -19.11 11.36
CA LYS A 38 23.98 -19.00 11.40
C LYS A 38 24.46 -17.58 11.16
N SER A 39 24.01 -16.94 10.07
CA SER A 39 24.42 -15.55 9.77
C SER A 39 23.94 -14.56 10.83
N ARG A 40 22.78 -14.82 11.46
CA ARG A 40 22.25 -14.04 12.58
C ARG A 40 23.07 -14.20 13.85
N GLU A 41 23.50 -15.40 14.20
CA GLU A 41 24.36 -15.65 15.36
C GLU A 41 25.69 -14.87 15.22
N VAL A 42 26.30 -14.89 14.03
CA VAL A 42 27.47 -14.05 13.73
C VAL A 42 27.15 -12.56 13.83
N SER A 43 25.95 -12.14 13.41
CA SER A 43 25.50 -10.75 13.57
C SER A 43 25.37 -10.34 15.04
N ASP A 44 24.93 -11.24 15.91
CA ASP A 44 24.85 -11.02 17.35
C ASP A 44 26.25 -10.93 17.98
N SER A 45 27.21 -11.75 17.54
CA SER A 45 28.63 -11.62 17.91
C SER A 45 29.21 -10.26 17.50
N ILE A 46 28.89 -9.77 16.29
CA ILE A 46 29.30 -8.43 15.83
C ILE A 46 28.69 -7.33 16.74
N ILE A 47 27.45 -7.51 17.20
CA ILE A 47 26.80 -6.55 18.12
C ILE A 47 27.52 -6.54 19.47
N SER A 48 27.87 -7.71 20.02
CA SER A 48 28.67 -7.83 21.25
C SER A 48 30.03 -7.16 21.08
N LYS A 49 30.74 -7.47 19.99
CA LYS A 49 32.05 -6.89 19.69
C LYS A 49 31.99 -5.36 19.55
N ASN A 50 30.93 -4.82 18.95
CA ASN A 50 30.71 -3.37 18.89
C ASN A 50 30.45 -2.72 20.26
N LYS A 51 29.97 -3.48 21.25
CA LYS A 51 29.85 -2.99 22.63
C LYS A 51 31.23 -2.92 23.29
N GLU A 52 32.03 -3.99 23.16
CA GLU A 52 33.42 -4.03 23.64
C GLU A 52 34.26 -2.89 23.03
N ILE A 53 34.20 -2.69 21.71
CA ILE A 53 34.90 -1.60 21.02
C ILE A 53 34.49 -0.23 21.58
N ARG A 54 33.21 -0.01 21.88
CA ARG A 54 32.74 1.27 22.43
C ARG A 54 33.25 1.51 23.84
N GLU A 55 33.24 0.48 24.67
CA GLU A 55 33.75 0.55 26.06
C GLU A 55 35.26 0.80 26.05
N GLU A 56 36.01 0.10 25.20
CA GLU A 56 37.46 0.29 25.09
C GLU A 56 37.80 1.66 24.50
N ALA A 57 37.10 2.10 23.45
CA ALA A 57 37.29 3.43 22.88
C ALA A 57 37.00 4.55 23.90
N TYR A 58 36.06 4.34 24.82
CA TYR A 58 35.81 5.29 25.91
C TYR A 58 36.99 5.32 26.90
N LYS A 59 37.53 4.16 27.29
CA LYS A 59 38.71 4.07 28.17
C LYS A 59 39.91 4.78 27.57
N VAL A 60 40.26 4.47 26.31
CA VAL A 60 41.40 5.10 25.63
C VAL A 60 41.22 6.62 25.51
N LYS A 61 40.00 7.09 25.19
CA LYS A 61 39.70 8.52 25.08
C LYS A 61 39.65 9.26 26.43
N SER A 62 39.47 8.54 27.53
CA SER A 62 39.46 9.14 28.88
C SER A 62 40.86 9.49 29.39
N ILE A 63 41.92 8.98 28.75
CA ILE A 63 43.30 9.34 29.04
C ILE A 63 43.58 10.75 28.49
N THR A 64 43.97 11.66 29.37
CA THR A 64 44.17 13.09 29.09
C THR A 64 45.41 13.37 28.26
N LYS A 65 46.53 12.72 28.58
CA LYS A 65 47.75 12.77 27.77
C LYS A 65 47.57 11.91 26.52
N ILE A 66 47.84 12.50 25.35
CA ILE A 66 47.62 11.83 24.07
C ILE A 66 48.66 10.72 23.86
N ASP A 67 49.91 10.96 24.25
CA ASP A 67 51.03 10.02 24.06
C ASP A 67 50.89 8.73 24.88
N ASP A 68 50.13 8.77 25.96
CA ASP A 68 49.87 7.62 26.85
C ASP A 68 48.71 6.73 26.35
N ARG A 69 48.09 7.07 25.21
CA ARG A 69 46.95 6.31 24.67
C ARG A 69 47.42 5.07 23.92
N ASP A 70 47.13 3.90 24.47
CA ASP A 70 47.34 2.62 23.80
C ASP A 70 46.10 2.20 22.99
N PHE A 71 46.27 2.05 21.67
CA PHE A 71 45.22 1.62 20.74
C PHE A 71 45.31 0.13 20.37
N THR A 72 46.35 -0.60 20.79
CA THR A 72 46.62 -1.99 20.37
C THR A 72 45.42 -2.91 20.58
N LYS A 73 44.79 -2.82 21.75
CA LYS A 73 43.59 -3.61 22.08
C LYS A 73 42.38 -3.19 21.24
N LEU A 74 42.22 -1.90 20.96
CA LEU A 74 41.15 -1.40 20.11
C LEU A 74 41.31 -1.89 18.66
N ASP A 75 42.54 -1.88 18.14
CA ASP A 75 42.87 -2.37 16.80
C ASP A 75 42.66 -3.87 16.67
N LYS A 76 43.00 -4.64 17.71
CA LYS A 76 42.69 -6.07 17.77
C LYS A 76 41.17 -6.32 17.72
N LEU A 77 40.38 -5.60 18.52
CA LEU A 77 38.92 -5.74 18.52
C LEU A 77 38.29 -5.35 17.17
N ASN A 78 38.82 -4.32 16.50
CA ASN A 78 38.38 -3.93 15.16
C ASN A 78 38.72 -5.01 14.12
N SER A 79 39.92 -5.60 14.20
CA SER A 79 40.35 -6.69 13.31
C SER A 79 39.46 -7.94 13.49
N GLU A 80 39.19 -8.34 14.74
CA GLU A 80 38.26 -9.44 15.05
C GLU A 80 36.85 -9.17 14.51
N LYS A 81 36.36 -7.93 14.62
CA LYS A 81 35.07 -7.53 14.06
C LYS A 81 35.04 -7.65 12.54
N ASP A 82 36.13 -7.33 11.85
CA ASP A 82 36.19 -7.44 10.40
C ASP A 82 36.23 -8.90 9.93
N GLU A 83 36.90 -9.79 10.66
CA GLU A 83 36.81 -11.25 10.43
C GLU A 83 35.38 -11.78 10.65
N LEU A 84 34.69 -11.31 11.70
CA LEU A 84 33.27 -11.65 11.91
C LEU A 84 32.38 -11.15 10.75
N LYS A 85 32.64 -9.96 10.19
CA LYS A 85 31.91 -9.48 9.01
C LYS A 85 32.14 -10.37 7.80
N LYS A 86 33.39 -10.73 7.50
CA LYS A 86 33.73 -11.66 6.40
C LYS A 86 33.00 -13.00 6.57
N THR A 87 33.02 -13.53 7.79
CA THR A 87 32.34 -14.78 8.16
C THR A 87 30.84 -14.67 7.91
N ARG A 88 30.20 -13.58 8.36
CA ARG A 88 28.77 -13.32 8.13
C ARG A 88 28.43 -13.27 6.65
N GLU A 89 29.22 -12.59 5.84
CA GLU A 89 28.97 -12.49 4.39
C GLU A 89 29.12 -13.86 3.70
N LYS A 90 30.12 -14.66 4.08
CA LYS A 90 30.28 -16.04 3.57
C LYS A 90 29.10 -16.93 3.94
N GLU A 91 28.59 -16.84 5.17
CA GLU A 91 27.39 -17.57 5.58
C GLU A 91 26.16 -17.14 4.78
N LEU A 92 25.98 -15.83 4.56
CA LEU A 92 24.89 -15.32 3.72
C LEU A 92 25.00 -15.78 2.26
N GLU A 93 26.21 -15.80 1.72
CA GLU A 93 26.49 -16.32 0.38
C GLU A 93 26.08 -17.78 0.26
N ASN A 94 26.56 -18.64 1.15
CA ASN A 94 26.20 -20.06 1.18
C ASN A 94 24.68 -20.29 1.28
N ILE A 95 23.97 -19.48 2.08
CA ILE A 95 22.52 -19.56 2.21
C ILE A 95 21.83 -19.22 0.89
N LEU A 96 22.25 -18.13 0.25
CA LEU A 96 21.62 -17.66 -0.99
C LEU A 96 21.95 -18.54 -2.19
N ILE A 97 23.16 -19.12 -2.28
CA ILE A 97 23.52 -20.13 -3.27
C ILE A 97 22.61 -21.35 -3.14
N LYS A 98 22.43 -21.89 -1.92
CA LYS A 98 21.52 -23.03 -1.68
C LYS A 98 20.07 -22.73 -2.06
N ILE A 99 19.61 -21.48 -1.90
CA ILE A 99 18.28 -21.08 -2.36
C ILE A 99 18.24 -21.07 -3.89
N ALA A 100 19.27 -20.51 -4.55
CA ALA A 100 19.37 -20.48 -6.00
C ALA A 100 19.35 -21.90 -6.59
N GLU A 101 20.19 -22.82 -6.09
CA GLU A 101 20.25 -24.23 -6.51
C GLU A 101 18.89 -24.93 -6.42
N LYS A 102 18.14 -24.72 -5.32
CA LYS A 102 16.80 -25.30 -5.17
C LYS A 102 15.77 -24.73 -6.15
N THR A 103 15.99 -23.51 -6.64
CA THR A 103 15.09 -22.83 -7.58
C THR A 103 15.50 -23.05 -9.04
N ASP A 104 16.75 -23.45 -9.27
CA ASP A 104 17.34 -23.71 -10.59
C ASP A 104 17.17 -25.19 -10.99
N VAL A 105 15.97 -25.71 -10.78
CA VAL A 105 15.56 -27.04 -11.24
C VAL A 105 14.46 -26.88 -12.29
N GLU A 106 14.48 -27.72 -13.32
CA GLU A 106 13.57 -27.58 -14.47
C GLU A 106 12.08 -27.57 -14.06
N ASP A 107 11.76 -28.32 -13.01
CA ASP A 107 10.42 -28.50 -12.46
C ASP A 107 10.10 -27.60 -11.28
N TYR A 108 10.91 -26.57 -11.01
CA TYR A 108 10.57 -25.60 -10.00
C TYR A 108 9.24 -24.91 -10.34
N GLU A 109 8.33 -24.88 -9.37
CA GLU A 109 7.00 -24.32 -9.55
C GLU A 109 6.54 -23.54 -8.32
N LEU A 110 6.07 -22.31 -8.56
CA LEU A 110 5.35 -21.53 -7.56
C LEU A 110 3.94 -22.08 -7.41
N LYS A 111 3.71 -22.88 -6.37
CA LYS A 111 2.37 -23.41 -6.06
C LYS A 111 1.50 -22.33 -5.44
N ILE A 112 0.35 -22.07 -6.05
CA ILE A 112 -0.63 -21.09 -5.56
C ILE A 112 -1.77 -21.79 -4.82
N LYS A 113 -2.26 -21.15 -3.77
CA LYS A 113 -3.45 -21.59 -3.01
C LYS A 113 -4.38 -20.42 -2.73
N LYS A 114 -5.62 -20.74 -2.36
CA LYS A 114 -6.58 -19.74 -1.87
C LYS A 114 -6.11 -19.16 -0.53
N GLY A 115 -6.02 -17.85 -0.48
CA GLY A 115 -5.81 -17.08 0.75
C GLY A 115 -7.14 -16.57 1.32
N GLN A 116 -7.06 -15.48 2.06
CA GLN A 116 -8.25 -14.81 2.61
C GLN A 116 -9.11 -14.14 1.54
N ILE A 117 -10.43 -14.09 1.75
CA ILE A 117 -11.33 -13.24 0.97
C ILE A 117 -11.24 -11.82 1.51
N LYS A 118 -11.00 -10.85 0.61
CA LYS A 118 -10.90 -9.42 0.99
C LYS A 118 -11.74 -8.57 0.05
N TRP A 119 -12.60 -7.73 0.62
CA TRP A 119 -13.53 -6.86 -0.12
C TRP A 119 -14.38 -7.65 -1.15
N GLY A 120 -14.82 -8.85 -0.78
CA GLY A 120 -15.61 -9.73 -1.64
C GLY A 120 -14.83 -10.41 -2.77
N SER A 121 -13.49 -10.29 -2.81
CA SER A 121 -12.63 -10.94 -3.81
C SER A 121 -11.72 -11.99 -3.16
N GLN A 122 -11.60 -13.16 -3.79
CA GLN A 122 -10.68 -14.21 -3.36
C GLN A 122 -9.23 -13.80 -3.64
N LEU A 123 -8.38 -13.78 -2.61
CA LEU A 123 -6.94 -13.61 -2.78
C LEU A 123 -6.27 -14.97 -2.94
N TYR A 124 -5.13 -14.97 -3.62
CA TYR A 124 -4.28 -16.13 -3.83
C TYR A 124 -2.92 -15.84 -3.22
N GLU A 125 -2.38 -16.87 -2.59
CA GLU A 125 -1.15 -16.80 -1.83
C GLU A 125 -0.22 -17.91 -2.28
N ILE A 126 1.07 -17.63 -2.22
CA ILE A 126 2.14 -18.62 -2.38
C ILE A 126 2.66 -18.91 -0.97
N GLU A 127 3.07 -20.14 -0.71
CA GLU A 127 3.69 -20.50 0.55
C GLU A 127 4.86 -19.56 0.89
N HIS A 128 4.89 -19.07 2.14
CA HIS A 128 5.86 -18.08 2.60
C HIS A 128 7.18 -18.71 3.06
N ASN A 129 7.88 -19.33 2.11
CA ASN A 129 9.25 -19.84 2.30
C ASN A 129 10.28 -18.96 1.55
N PRO A 130 11.58 -19.09 1.87
CA PRO A 130 12.65 -18.31 1.24
C PRO A 130 12.68 -18.43 -0.28
N GLU A 131 12.62 -19.64 -0.80
CA GLU A 131 12.70 -19.96 -2.23
C GLU A 131 11.62 -19.22 -3.03
N ASN A 132 10.35 -19.43 -2.64
CA ASN A 132 9.21 -18.79 -3.28
C ASN A 132 9.25 -17.27 -3.17
N TYR A 133 9.73 -16.74 -2.04
CA TYR A 133 9.87 -15.31 -1.83
C TYR A 133 10.88 -14.69 -2.80
N PHE A 134 12.09 -15.24 -2.88
CA PHE A 134 13.14 -14.73 -3.76
C PHE A 134 12.75 -14.89 -5.23
N VAL A 135 12.18 -16.02 -5.64
CA VAL A 135 11.69 -16.20 -7.03
C VAL A 135 10.58 -15.20 -7.35
N THR A 136 9.61 -15.00 -6.46
CA THR A 136 8.54 -14.01 -6.67
C THR A 136 9.10 -12.59 -6.80
N LYS A 137 10.09 -12.24 -5.97
CA LYS A 137 10.75 -10.92 -6.00
C LYS A 137 11.61 -10.73 -7.24
N GLN A 138 12.31 -11.77 -7.68
CA GLN A 138 13.11 -11.72 -8.90
C GLN A 138 12.20 -11.61 -10.12
N LEU A 139 11.09 -12.34 -10.16
CA LEU A 139 10.10 -12.21 -11.22
C LEU A 139 9.48 -10.80 -11.28
N GLN A 140 9.16 -10.21 -10.12
CA GLN A 140 8.75 -8.79 -10.05
C GLN A 140 9.82 -7.86 -10.63
N ARG A 141 11.09 -8.07 -10.26
CA ARG A 141 12.23 -7.27 -10.71
C ARG A 141 12.44 -7.40 -12.22
N ASN A 142 12.37 -8.62 -12.77
CA ASN A 142 12.50 -8.91 -14.19
C ASN A 142 11.41 -8.20 -14.98
N ILE A 143 10.14 -8.38 -14.61
CA ILE A 143 9.02 -7.69 -15.27
C ILE A 143 9.18 -6.16 -15.15
N TYR A 144 9.50 -5.65 -13.96
CA TYR A 144 9.71 -4.21 -13.76
C TYR A 144 10.83 -3.64 -14.64
N LYS A 145 12.00 -4.29 -14.68
CA LYS A 145 13.16 -3.78 -15.40
C LYS A 145 12.99 -3.91 -16.91
N THR A 146 12.40 -5.01 -17.38
CA THR A 146 12.14 -5.26 -18.80
C THR A 146 11.09 -4.31 -19.35
N PHE A 147 9.97 -4.18 -18.63
CA PHE A 147 8.81 -3.48 -19.15
C PHE A 147 8.68 -2.05 -18.61
N LYS A 148 9.43 -1.65 -17.58
CA LYS A 148 9.31 -0.35 -16.89
C LYS A 148 7.91 -0.06 -16.35
N VAL A 149 7.13 -1.10 -16.03
CA VAL A 149 5.79 -0.97 -15.42
C VAL A 149 5.89 -0.79 -13.92
N LYS A 150 5.32 0.29 -13.40
CA LYS A 150 5.20 0.54 -11.97
C LYS A 150 3.78 0.99 -11.65
N GLN A 151 3.32 0.63 -10.45
CA GLN A 151 2.07 1.16 -9.92
C GLN A 151 2.19 2.68 -9.75
N ALA A 152 1.10 3.38 -10.05
CA ALA A 152 1.03 4.82 -9.88
C ALA A 152 1.08 5.21 -8.39
N ASN A 153 1.68 6.37 -8.09
CA ASN A 153 1.74 6.85 -6.73
C ASN A 153 0.42 7.54 -6.35
N ARG A 154 -0.32 6.94 -5.42
CA ARG A 154 -1.60 7.46 -4.90
C ARG A 154 -1.51 8.91 -4.44
N LYS A 155 -0.44 9.29 -3.74
CA LYS A 155 -0.25 10.65 -3.22
C LYS A 155 -0.17 11.65 -4.36
N VAL A 156 0.69 11.36 -5.34
CA VAL A 156 0.89 12.22 -6.53
C VAL A 156 -0.43 12.37 -7.30
N ILE A 157 -1.18 11.29 -7.49
CA ILE A 157 -2.46 11.37 -8.20
C ILE A 157 -3.48 12.26 -7.47
N VAL A 158 -3.62 12.09 -6.16
CA VAL A 158 -4.59 12.88 -5.35
C VAL A 158 -4.19 14.35 -5.33
N ASP A 159 -2.89 14.65 -5.25
CA ASP A 159 -2.35 16.02 -5.28
C ASP A 159 -2.60 16.70 -6.64
N GLN A 160 -2.30 16.01 -7.75
CA GLN A 160 -2.59 16.50 -9.10
C GLN A 160 -4.09 16.72 -9.32
N LEU A 161 -4.94 15.77 -8.87
CA LEU A 161 -6.39 15.93 -8.94
C LEU A 161 -6.87 17.12 -8.12
N LYS A 162 -6.32 17.37 -6.93
CA LYS A 162 -6.66 18.56 -6.14
C LYS A 162 -6.44 19.83 -6.97
N LEU A 163 -5.26 20.00 -7.56
CA LEU A 163 -4.93 21.18 -8.36
C LEU A 163 -5.85 21.34 -9.58
N LEU A 164 -6.00 20.27 -10.37
CA LEU A 164 -6.81 20.29 -11.60
C LEU A 164 -8.31 20.49 -11.33
N LEU A 165 -8.79 20.11 -10.16
CA LEU A 165 -10.18 20.31 -9.77
C LEU A 165 -10.42 21.65 -9.08
N ASP A 166 -9.37 22.40 -8.73
CA ASP A 166 -9.44 23.70 -8.03
C ASP A 166 -9.29 24.92 -8.95
N ASP A 167 -8.74 24.75 -10.16
CA ASP A 167 -8.49 25.83 -11.14
C ASP A 167 -9.73 26.63 -11.66
N GLY A 168 -10.92 26.02 -11.65
CA GLY A 168 -12.17 26.64 -12.12
C GLY A 168 -12.36 26.64 -13.62
N PHE A 169 -11.46 26.00 -14.35
CA PHE A 169 -11.47 25.97 -15.80
C PHE A 169 -12.48 24.94 -16.35
N PRO A 170 -13.24 25.28 -17.41
CA PRO A 170 -14.21 24.38 -18.04
C PRO A 170 -13.63 23.02 -18.45
N LYS A 171 -14.24 21.93 -17.99
CA LYS A 171 -13.77 20.56 -18.27
C LYS A 171 -14.84 19.51 -18.02
N ILE A 172 -14.67 18.33 -18.62
CA ILE A 172 -15.46 17.13 -18.34
C ILE A 172 -14.58 16.15 -17.59
N ILE A 173 -15.08 15.59 -16.49
CA ILE A 173 -14.36 14.60 -15.69
C ILE A 173 -15.09 13.27 -15.79
N ILE A 174 -14.38 12.24 -16.27
CA ILE A 174 -14.87 10.87 -16.31
C ILE A 174 -14.11 10.07 -15.26
N ARG A 175 -14.82 9.61 -14.23
CA ARG A 175 -14.32 8.59 -13.31
C ARG A 175 -14.93 7.26 -13.69
N THR A 176 -14.07 6.27 -13.92
CA THR A 176 -14.50 4.92 -14.29
C THR A 176 -13.69 3.85 -13.55
N ASP A 177 -14.17 2.62 -13.62
CA ASP A 177 -13.60 1.44 -12.97
C ASP A 177 -13.68 0.27 -13.96
N ILE A 178 -12.73 -0.66 -13.93
CA ILE A 178 -12.77 -1.84 -14.80
C ILE A 178 -13.50 -2.98 -14.07
N LYS A 179 -14.53 -3.55 -14.70
CA LYS A 179 -15.36 -4.60 -14.08
C LYS A 179 -14.52 -5.86 -13.88
N LYS A 180 -14.45 -6.35 -12.63
CA LYS A 180 -13.72 -7.58 -12.24
C LYS A 180 -12.32 -7.65 -12.87
N PHE A 181 -11.56 -6.56 -12.75
CA PHE A 181 -10.34 -6.34 -13.54
C PHE A 181 -9.39 -7.53 -13.60
N TYR A 182 -8.88 -7.99 -12.45
CA TYR A 182 -7.93 -9.09 -12.44
C TYR A 182 -8.55 -10.39 -12.98
N GLU A 183 -9.80 -10.71 -12.66
CA GLU A 183 -10.49 -11.93 -13.10
C GLU A 183 -10.83 -11.92 -14.60
N SER A 184 -10.80 -10.75 -15.24
CA SER A 184 -11.25 -10.58 -16.63
C SER A 184 -10.11 -10.44 -17.64
N ILE A 185 -8.84 -10.42 -17.20
CA ILE A 185 -7.70 -10.30 -18.12
C ILE A 185 -7.53 -11.60 -18.90
N PRO A 186 -7.66 -11.60 -20.25
CA PRO A 186 -7.57 -12.82 -21.03
C PRO A 186 -6.12 -13.32 -21.14
N HIS A 187 -5.93 -14.63 -20.95
CA HIS A 187 -4.60 -15.26 -20.90
C HIS A 187 -3.89 -15.16 -22.25
N LYS A 188 -4.62 -15.33 -23.36
CA LYS A 188 -4.05 -15.34 -24.70
C LYS A 188 -3.34 -14.02 -25.02
N GLU A 189 -4.03 -12.89 -24.85
CA GLU A 189 -3.51 -11.55 -25.14
C GLU A 189 -2.45 -11.12 -24.13
N LEU A 190 -2.58 -11.52 -22.86
CA LEU A 190 -1.56 -11.26 -21.86
C LEU A 190 -0.26 -12.01 -22.20
N LEU A 191 -0.35 -13.29 -22.53
CA LEU A 191 0.81 -14.11 -22.91
C LEU A 191 1.41 -13.62 -24.23
N ALA A 192 0.61 -13.23 -25.22
CA ALA A 192 1.14 -12.63 -26.45
C ALA A 192 2.02 -11.41 -26.16
N LYS A 193 1.57 -10.48 -25.29
CA LYS A 193 2.37 -9.32 -24.86
C LYS A 193 3.68 -9.68 -24.15
N ILE A 194 3.73 -10.83 -23.50
CA ILE A 194 4.90 -11.33 -22.79
C ILE A 194 5.84 -12.07 -23.75
N GLU A 195 5.28 -12.86 -24.67
CA GLU A 195 6.02 -13.72 -25.58
C GLU A 195 6.62 -12.96 -26.76
N GLU A 196 5.88 -12.02 -27.34
CA GLU A 196 6.38 -11.08 -28.36
C GLU A 196 7.59 -10.27 -27.87
N ASN A 197 7.76 -10.18 -26.55
CA ASN A 197 8.91 -9.53 -25.96
C ASN A 197 10.08 -10.53 -25.79
N SER A 198 11.12 -10.36 -26.59
CA SER A 198 12.37 -11.12 -26.49
C SER A 198 13.23 -10.77 -25.27
N LEU A 199 12.92 -9.67 -24.58
CA LEU A 199 13.73 -9.16 -23.48
C LEU A 199 13.41 -9.84 -22.14
N LEU A 200 12.23 -10.46 -21.96
CA LEU A 200 11.93 -11.21 -20.72
C LEU A 200 12.49 -12.64 -20.81
N SER A 201 13.23 -13.07 -19.79
CA SER A 201 13.87 -14.39 -19.78
C SER A 201 12.86 -15.56 -19.86
N TYR A 202 13.23 -16.62 -20.56
CA TYR A 202 12.41 -17.83 -20.69
C TYR A 202 11.97 -18.42 -19.34
N PRO A 203 12.84 -18.55 -18.32
CA PRO A 203 12.42 -19.03 -17.00
C PRO A 203 11.32 -18.16 -16.37
N SER A 204 11.40 -16.83 -16.51
CA SER A 204 10.36 -15.91 -16.03
C SER A 204 9.01 -16.16 -16.73
N LYS A 205 9.04 -16.34 -18.05
CA LYS A 205 7.85 -16.66 -18.86
C LYS A 205 7.23 -17.99 -18.46
N LYS A 206 8.06 -19.03 -18.27
CA LYS A 206 7.66 -20.38 -17.84
C LYS A 206 6.94 -20.33 -16.49
N ILE A 207 7.50 -19.62 -15.50
CA ILE A 207 6.88 -19.46 -14.17
C ILE A 207 5.52 -18.73 -14.27
N ILE A 208 5.44 -17.63 -15.02
CA ILE A 208 4.18 -16.90 -15.23
C ILE A 208 3.11 -17.84 -15.80
N ARG A 209 3.44 -18.57 -16.88
CA ARG A 209 2.52 -19.49 -17.54
C ARG A 209 2.04 -20.60 -16.60
N ARG A 210 2.95 -21.20 -15.80
CA ARG A 210 2.59 -22.22 -14.79
C ARG A 210 1.59 -21.67 -13.77
N VAL A 211 1.81 -20.46 -13.24
CA VAL A 211 0.88 -19.84 -12.29
C VAL A 211 -0.48 -19.52 -12.90
N LEU A 212 -0.53 -19.02 -14.14
CA LEU A 212 -1.80 -18.79 -14.85
C LEU A 212 -2.57 -20.09 -15.12
N ASN A 213 -1.85 -21.18 -15.42
CA ASN A 213 -2.43 -22.51 -15.58
C ASN A 213 -2.98 -23.06 -14.26
N GLN A 214 -2.25 -22.95 -13.16
CA GLN A 214 -2.75 -23.33 -11.84
C GLN A 214 -3.99 -22.53 -11.45
N TYR A 215 -3.98 -21.21 -11.68
CA TYR A 215 -5.12 -20.36 -11.38
C TYR A 215 -6.37 -20.79 -12.15
N TRP A 216 -6.23 -21.06 -13.44
CA TRP A 216 -7.31 -21.58 -14.27
C TRP A 216 -7.86 -22.91 -13.75
N LYS A 217 -6.98 -23.85 -13.39
CA LYS A 217 -7.38 -25.15 -12.81
C LYS A 217 -8.18 -24.96 -11.52
N ILE A 218 -7.75 -24.07 -10.63
CA ILE A 218 -8.48 -23.77 -9.39
C ILE A 218 -9.89 -23.25 -9.71
N LEU A 219 -10.03 -22.33 -10.67
CA LEU A 219 -11.35 -21.81 -11.05
C LEU A 219 -12.28 -22.91 -11.60
N ILE A 220 -11.74 -23.90 -12.31
CA ILE A 220 -12.51 -25.05 -12.79
C ILE A 220 -12.92 -25.95 -11.63
N THR A 221 -11.97 -26.33 -10.76
CA THR A 221 -12.25 -27.17 -9.59
C THR A 221 -13.30 -26.55 -8.67
N ASP A 222 -13.34 -25.21 -8.60
CA ASP A 222 -14.32 -24.47 -7.82
C ASP A 222 -15.70 -24.32 -8.48
N GLY A 223 -15.88 -24.81 -9.72
CA GLY A 223 -17.10 -24.61 -10.50
C GLY A 223 -17.35 -23.15 -10.91
N ILE A 224 -16.33 -22.27 -10.81
CA ILE A 224 -16.44 -20.86 -11.23
C ILE A 224 -16.31 -20.75 -12.76
N LYS A 225 -15.55 -21.67 -13.36
CA LYS A 225 -15.28 -21.77 -14.80
C LYS A 225 -15.43 -23.21 -15.27
N THR A 226 -15.71 -23.38 -16.55
CA THR A 226 -15.69 -24.70 -17.21
C THR A 226 -14.45 -24.85 -18.09
N HIS A 227 -14.20 -26.06 -18.60
CA HIS A 227 -13.09 -26.30 -19.53
C HIS A 227 -13.27 -25.54 -20.86
N ASP A 228 -14.51 -25.28 -21.26
CA ASP A 228 -14.87 -24.63 -22.53
C ASP A 228 -14.85 -23.08 -22.44
N ASP A 229 -14.80 -22.53 -21.23
CA ASP A 229 -14.71 -21.09 -21.03
C ASP A 229 -13.39 -20.52 -21.59
N GLU A 230 -13.44 -19.29 -22.10
CA GLU A 230 -12.22 -18.55 -22.45
C GLU A 230 -11.33 -18.40 -21.20
N ARG A 231 -10.05 -18.75 -21.36
CA ARG A 231 -9.07 -18.68 -20.28
C ARG A 231 -8.78 -17.24 -19.91
N VAL A 232 -9.28 -16.83 -18.75
CA VAL A 232 -9.17 -15.47 -18.22
C VAL A 232 -8.70 -15.46 -16.78
N GLY A 233 -8.19 -14.31 -16.39
CA GLY A 233 -7.95 -13.89 -15.03
C GLY A 233 -6.51 -14.07 -14.55
N ILE A 234 -6.07 -13.19 -13.66
CA ILE A 234 -4.77 -13.26 -13.01
C ILE A 234 -4.97 -13.32 -11.49
N PRO A 235 -4.23 -14.18 -10.75
CA PRO A 235 -4.45 -14.36 -9.32
C PRO A 235 -4.09 -13.09 -8.53
N ARG A 236 -5.10 -12.43 -7.94
CA ARG A 236 -4.94 -11.30 -7.01
C ARG A 236 -4.24 -11.76 -5.74
N GLY A 237 -3.35 -10.94 -5.17
CA GLY A 237 -2.62 -11.28 -3.94
C GLY A 237 -1.18 -11.74 -4.18
N ILE A 238 -0.87 -12.18 -5.40
CA ILE A 238 0.49 -12.53 -5.80
C ILE A 238 1.22 -11.28 -6.30
N GLY A 239 2.47 -11.13 -5.85
CA GLY A 239 3.24 -9.91 -6.06
C GLY A 239 3.44 -9.52 -7.53
N PHE A 240 3.75 -10.47 -8.42
CA PHE A 240 4.02 -10.18 -9.83
C PHE A 240 2.74 -9.98 -10.66
N SER A 241 1.59 -10.50 -10.22
CA SER A 241 0.29 -10.30 -10.89
C SER A 241 -0.05 -8.82 -11.07
N ALA A 242 0.31 -7.98 -10.09
CA ALA A 242 0.11 -6.55 -10.20
C ALA A 242 0.92 -5.92 -11.36
N TYR A 243 2.14 -6.41 -11.63
CA TYR A 243 2.94 -5.92 -12.75
C TYR A 243 2.42 -6.41 -14.09
N LEU A 244 1.90 -7.65 -14.15
CA LEU A 244 1.22 -8.17 -15.34
C LEU A 244 -0.02 -7.37 -15.68
N ALA A 245 -0.82 -7.00 -14.67
CA ALA A 245 -1.99 -6.14 -14.84
C ALA A 245 -1.62 -4.76 -15.42
N GLU A 246 -0.57 -4.14 -14.91
CA GLU A 246 -0.04 -2.86 -15.40
C GLU A 246 0.51 -2.99 -16.84
N LEU A 247 1.21 -4.08 -17.15
CA LEU A 247 1.69 -4.36 -18.51
C LEU A 247 0.52 -4.48 -19.48
N TYR A 248 -0.54 -5.20 -19.09
CA TYR A 248 -1.70 -5.44 -19.93
C TYR A 248 -2.40 -4.15 -20.34
N LEU A 249 -2.61 -3.22 -19.39
CA LEU A 249 -3.32 -1.96 -19.63
C LEU A 249 -2.47 -0.88 -20.31
N ARG A 250 -1.15 -1.05 -20.44
CA ARG A 250 -0.28 -0.01 -21.03
C ARG A 250 -0.76 0.49 -22.40
N GLY A 251 -1.21 -0.42 -23.26
CA GLY A 251 -1.69 -0.06 -24.61
C GLY A 251 -2.95 0.82 -24.53
N PHE A 252 -3.88 0.45 -23.64
CA PHE A 252 -5.06 1.25 -23.34
C PHE A 252 -4.69 2.63 -22.79
N ASP A 253 -3.79 2.69 -21.80
CA ASP A 253 -3.35 3.94 -21.18
C ASP A 253 -2.76 4.91 -22.22
N LYS A 254 -1.94 4.39 -23.15
CA LYS A 254 -1.36 5.20 -24.24
C LYS A 254 -2.45 5.73 -25.17
N LYS A 255 -3.39 4.89 -25.60
CA LYS A 255 -4.48 5.27 -26.51
C LYS A 255 -5.39 6.35 -25.90
N VAL A 256 -5.70 6.27 -24.61
CA VAL A 256 -6.52 7.29 -23.94
C VAL A 256 -5.76 8.61 -23.82
N LYS A 257 -4.46 8.56 -23.47
CA LYS A 257 -3.62 9.77 -23.39
C LYS A 257 -3.43 10.47 -24.74
N SER A 258 -3.50 9.73 -25.85
CA SER A 258 -3.39 10.29 -27.20
C SER A 258 -4.71 10.82 -27.76
N LEU A 259 -5.83 10.69 -27.03
CA LEU A 259 -7.08 11.27 -27.48
C LEU A 259 -6.99 12.79 -27.48
N ASN A 260 -7.52 13.39 -28.55
CA ASN A 260 -7.72 14.82 -28.61
C ASN A 260 -8.56 15.26 -27.41
N ASN A 261 -8.24 16.43 -26.85
CA ASN A 261 -8.92 17.04 -25.70
C ASN A 261 -8.67 16.38 -24.33
N VAL A 262 -7.99 15.23 -24.23
CA VAL A 262 -7.61 14.68 -22.92
C VAL A 262 -6.45 15.50 -22.35
N THR A 263 -6.74 16.32 -21.34
CA THR A 263 -5.73 17.16 -20.66
C THR A 263 -5.08 16.46 -19.50
N TYR A 264 -5.77 15.50 -18.88
CA TYR A 264 -5.19 14.69 -17.82
C TYR A 264 -5.77 13.28 -17.79
N TYR A 265 -4.89 12.31 -17.53
CA TYR A 265 -5.23 10.91 -17.35
C TYR A 265 -4.45 10.34 -16.18
N CYS A 266 -5.16 9.69 -15.25
CA CYS A 266 -4.53 8.87 -14.24
C CYS A 266 -5.29 7.54 -14.04
N ARG A 267 -4.53 6.50 -13.70
CA ARG A 267 -5.05 5.18 -13.36
C ARG A 267 -4.37 4.68 -12.10
N TYR A 268 -5.15 4.12 -11.20
CA TYR A 268 -4.68 3.41 -10.02
C TYR A 268 -5.30 2.02 -10.02
N VAL A 269 -4.58 1.04 -10.56
CA VAL A 269 -5.08 -0.32 -10.79
C VAL A 269 -6.28 -0.29 -11.77
N ASP A 270 -7.50 -0.54 -11.30
CA ASP A 270 -8.77 -0.56 -12.04
C ASP A 270 -9.49 0.79 -12.05
N ASP A 271 -9.19 1.66 -11.09
CA ASP A 271 -9.78 2.98 -10.90
C ASP A 271 -9.12 4.03 -11.81
N ILE A 272 -9.88 4.62 -12.75
CA ILE A 272 -9.40 5.56 -13.77
C ILE A 272 -10.11 6.91 -13.63
N VAL A 273 -9.35 8.01 -13.77
CA VAL A 273 -9.88 9.36 -13.94
C VAL A 273 -9.32 9.98 -15.21
N ILE A 274 -10.20 10.57 -16.00
CA ILE A 274 -9.89 11.26 -17.26
C ILE A 274 -10.49 12.65 -17.16
N ILE A 275 -9.69 13.67 -17.45
CA ILE A 275 -10.14 15.05 -17.58
C ILE A 275 -10.00 15.44 -19.04
N ILE A 276 -11.09 15.95 -19.58
CA ILE A 276 -11.23 16.34 -20.97
C ILE A 276 -11.56 17.83 -20.99
N THR A 277 -10.82 18.58 -21.81
CA THR A 277 -11.09 19.99 -22.10
C THR A 277 -11.55 20.09 -23.55
N PRO A 278 -12.86 20.17 -23.81
CA PRO A 278 -13.37 20.31 -25.17
C PRO A 278 -12.83 21.57 -25.85
N ASN A 279 -12.65 21.52 -27.17
CA ASN A 279 -12.25 22.70 -27.94
C ASN A 279 -13.44 23.67 -28.09
N HIS A 280 -13.37 24.79 -27.37
CA HIS A 280 -14.46 25.76 -27.17
C HIS A 280 -15.04 26.42 -28.43
N LYS A 281 -14.48 26.22 -29.63
CA LYS A 281 -14.94 26.93 -30.84
C LYS A 281 -15.92 26.17 -31.72
N ASN A 282 -16.00 24.83 -31.72
CA ASN A 282 -16.88 24.07 -32.63
C ASN A 282 -17.24 22.63 -32.17
N GLU A 283 -16.89 22.21 -30.96
CA GLU A 283 -17.03 20.79 -30.59
C GLU A 283 -18.42 20.46 -29.99
N SER A 284 -19.27 19.84 -30.80
CA SER A 284 -20.61 19.35 -30.41
C SER A 284 -20.60 17.95 -29.74
N LYS A 285 -19.42 17.43 -29.36
CA LYS A 285 -19.34 16.08 -28.75
C LYS A 285 -20.05 16.07 -27.40
N SER A 286 -21.16 15.33 -27.34
CA SER A 286 -21.88 15.12 -26.09
C SER A 286 -21.04 14.34 -25.08
N ILE A 287 -21.34 14.53 -23.79
CA ILE A 287 -20.73 13.79 -22.67
C ILE A 287 -20.80 12.26 -22.89
N LYS A 288 -21.92 11.78 -23.45
CA LYS A 288 -22.15 10.37 -23.76
C LYS A 288 -21.16 9.85 -24.81
N THR A 289 -20.77 10.69 -25.76
CA THR A 289 -19.79 10.38 -26.81
C THR A 289 -18.42 10.12 -26.19
N TYR A 290 -17.92 11.02 -25.34
CA TYR A 290 -16.64 10.81 -24.64
C TYR A 290 -16.63 9.55 -23.78
N LYS A 291 -17.72 9.30 -23.04
CA LYS A 291 -17.86 8.06 -22.25
C LYS A 291 -17.82 6.81 -23.14
N ASN A 292 -18.50 6.83 -24.28
CA ASN A 292 -18.53 5.72 -25.22
C ASN A 292 -17.18 5.51 -25.93
N GLU A 293 -16.47 6.59 -26.26
CA GLU A 293 -15.13 6.55 -26.86
C GLU A 293 -14.15 5.81 -25.93
N VAL A 294 -14.08 6.21 -24.65
CA VAL A 294 -13.25 5.52 -23.65
C VAL A 294 -13.65 4.06 -23.48
N LYS A 295 -14.95 3.76 -23.45
CA LYS A 295 -15.49 2.38 -23.38
C LYS A 295 -15.05 1.54 -24.58
N ASN A 296 -15.16 2.09 -25.78
CA ASN A 296 -14.83 1.40 -27.03
C ASN A 296 -13.32 1.18 -27.14
N ILE A 297 -12.50 2.14 -26.70
CA ILE A 297 -11.04 1.98 -26.65
C ILE A 297 -10.66 0.87 -25.68
N LEU A 298 -11.25 0.83 -24.49
CA LEU A 298 -10.98 -0.28 -23.55
C LEU A 298 -11.34 -1.63 -24.17
N LEU A 299 -12.55 -1.74 -24.71
CA LEU A 299 -13.05 -3.01 -25.28
C LEU A 299 -12.20 -3.47 -26.47
N SER A 300 -11.93 -2.58 -27.43
CA SER A 300 -11.16 -2.90 -28.64
C SER A 300 -9.69 -3.18 -28.37
N SER A 301 -9.08 -2.53 -27.37
CA SER A 301 -7.64 -2.70 -27.07
C SER A 301 -7.33 -3.80 -26.07
N THR A 302 -8.30 -4.23 -25.26
CA THR A 302 -8.04 -5.16 -24.13
C THR A 302 -9.11 -6.22 -23.91
N ARG A 303 -10.24 -6.20 -24.62
CA ARG A 303 -11.44 -7.04 -24.35
C ARG A 303 -12.06 -6.85 -22.96
N LEU A 304 -11.55 -5.92 -22.16
CA LEU A 304 -12.07 -5.60 -20.83
C LEU A 304 -13.30 -4.70 -20.94
N LYS A 305 -14.14 -4.74 -19.90
CA LYS A 305 -15.38 -3.97 -19.83
C LYS A 305 -15.33 -2.96 -18.69
N ILE A 306 -15.80 -1.76 -18.98
CA ILE A 306 -16.03 -0.73 -17.96
C ILE A 306 -17.15 -1.18 -17.00
N ASN A 307 -16.97 -0.88 -15.72
CA ASN A 307 -18.01 -0.93 -14.71
C ASN A 307 -18.94 0.28 -14.84
N THR A 308 -20.02 0.12 -15.59
CA THR A 308 -20.98 1.19 -15.90
C THR A 308 -21.63 1.77 -14.65
N ILE A 309 -21.88 0.95 -13.62
CA ILE A 309 -22.50 1.35 -12.34
C ILE A 309 -21.59 2.31 -11.57
N LYS A 310 -20.29 2.01 -11.52
CA LYS A 310 -19.31 2.86 -10.84
C LYS A 310 -18.83 4.05 -11.67
N THR A 311 -19.19 4.10 -12.96
CA THR A 311 -18.75 5.16 -13.87
C THR A 311 -19.58 6.42 -13.68
N LYS A 312 -18.92 7.50 -13.27
CA LYS A 312 -19.51 8.81 -13.06
C LYS A 312 -18.91 9.81 -14.04
N VAL A 313 -19.74 10.67 -14.59
CA VAL A 313 -19.30 11.80 -15.40
C VAL A 313 -19.75 13.08 -14.73
N ILE A 314 -18.85 14.04 -14.63
CA ILE A 314 -19.11 15.37 -14.08
C ILE A 314 -18.81 16.36 -15.20
N ASP A 315 -19.83 17.16 -15.54
CA ASP A 315 -19.70 18.20 -16.55
C ASP A 315 -19.48 19.55 -15.87
N LEU A 316 -18.28 20.10 -16.02
CA LEU A 316 -17.90 21.43 -15.57
C LEU A 316 -17.73 22.40 -16.74
N THR A 317 -18.22 22.07 -17.94
CA THR A 317 -18.07 22.92 -19.14
C THR A 317 -18.79 24.27 -19.08
N PRO A 318 -19.94 24.46 -18.38
CA PRO A 318 -20.53 25.79 -18.28
C PRO A 318 -19.57 26.74 -17.57
N ASN A 319 -19.31 27.90 -18.19
CA ASN A 319 -18.50 28.93 -17.57
C ASN A 319 -19.21 29.45 -16.31
N ASN A 320 -18.44 30.06 -15.41
CA ASN A 320 -18.96 30.67 -14.19
C ASN A 320 -20.12 31.64 -14.46
N GLN A 321 -20.02 32.42 -15.55
CA GLN A 321 -21.05 33.37 -15.98
C GLN A 321 -22.33 32.71 -16.52
N ASP A 322 -22.22 31.52 -17.11
CA ASP A 322 -23.36 30.79 -17.71
C ASP A 322 -24.22 30.07 -16.66
N ARG A 323 -23.68 29.88 -15.45
CA ARG A 323 -24.36 29.16 -14.38
C ARG A 323 -25.46 30.04 -13.78
N LYS A 324 -26.69 29.52 -13.76
CA LYS A 324 -27.88 30.21 -13.23
C LYS A 324 -28.16 29.91 -11.74
N ARG A 325 -27.65 28.79 -11.22
CA ARG A 325 -27.88 28.34 -9.84
C ARG A 325 -26.62 27.78 -9.20
N SER A 326 -26.53 27.93 -7.88
CA SER A 326 -25.50 27.26 -7.08
C SER A 326 -25.61 25.74 -7.28
N ILE A 327 -24.48 25.08 -7.47
CA ILE A 327 -24.44 23.64 -7.73
C ILE A 327 -23.20 23.03 -7.10
N LYS A 328 -23.35 21.80 -6.60
CA LYS A 328 -22.29 21.03 -5.98
C LYS A 328 -22.10 19.71 -6.70
N TYR A 329 -20.86 19.41 -7.06
CA TYR A 329 -20.44 18.15 -7.63
C TYR A 329 -19.56 17.39 -6.64
N GLU A 330 -19.69 16.08 -6.64
CA GLU A 330 -18.90 15.21 -5.76
C GLU A 330 -18.15 14.16 -6.58
N LEU A 331 -16.85 14.05 -6.38
CA LEU A 331 -16.01 13.01 -6.97
C LEU A 331 -15.35 12.21 -5.85
N THR A 332 -15.67 10.92 -5.72
CA THR A 332 -14.99 10.04 -4.77
C THR A 332 -13.87 9.28 -5.49
N TYR A 333 -12.63 9.42 -5.01
CA TYR A 333 -11.47 8.76 -5.61
C TYR A 333 -10.38 8.52 -4.56
N LEU A 334 -9.75 7.33 -4.58
CA LEU A 334 -8.65 6.94 -3.69
C LEU A 334 -8.85 7.36 -2.22
N GLY A 335 -10.03 7.04 -1.66
CA GLY A 335 -10.37 7.27 -0.25
C GLY A 335 -10.66 8.72 0.14
N TYR A 336 -10.73 9.63 -0.83
CA TYR A 336 -11.13 11.02 -0.64
C TYR A 336 -12.41 11.30 -1.43
N LYS A 337 -13.13 12.33 -1.01
CA LYS A 337 -14.26 12.90 -1.72
C LYS A 337 -13.97 14.37 -1.98
N PHE A 338 -13.84 14.71 -3.24
CA PHE A 338 -13.66 16.06 -3.74
C PHE A 338 -15.03 16.68 -3.96
N ILE A 339 -15.28 17.80 -3.30
CA ILE A 339 -16.50 18.58 -3.37
C ILE A 339 -16.17 19.85 -4.16
N ILE A 340 -16.76 19.97 -5.33
CA ILE A 340 -16.59 21.11 -6.24
C ILE A 340 -17.88 21.89 -6.19
N SER A 341 -17.83 23.08 -5.60
CA SER A 341 -19.02 23.92 -5.38
C SER A 341 -18.93 25.19 -6.22
N TYR A 342 -20.06 25.58 -6.79
CA TYR A 342 -20.26 26.88 -7.41
C TYR A 342 -21.39 27.55 -6.67
N SER A 343 -21.14 28.74 -6.14
CA SER A 343 -22.09 29.48 -5.33
C SER A 343 -22.38 30.84 -5.93
N LYS A 344 -23.65 31.26 -5.86
CA LYS A 344 -24.06 32.61 -6.23
C LYS A 344 -23.48 33.61 -5.22
N LYS A 345 -22.63 34.52 -5.71
CA LYS A 345 -22.13 35.68 -4.97
C LYS A 345 -22.61 36.92 -5.70
N GLU A 346 -23.42 37.73 -5.04
CA GLU A 346 -24.07 38.91 -5.62
C GLU A 346 -24.83 38.58 -6.93
N LYS A 347 -24.33 39.09 -8.07
CA LYS A 347 -24.90 38.93 -9.42
C LYS A 347 -24.25 37.84 -10.27
N SER A 348 -23.20 37.16 -9.79
CA SER A 348 -22.48 36.13 -10.57
C SER A 348 -22.33 34.82 -9.80
N ILE A 349 -22.17 33.71 -10.53
CA ILE A 349 -21.81 32.43 -9.92
C ILE A 349 -20.30 32.28 -10.00
N THR A 350 -19.68 32.07 -8.85
CA THR A 350 -18.24 31.85 -8.76
C THR A 350 -17.99 30.46 -8.23
N LYS A 351 -16.84 29.91 -8.59
CA LYS A 351 -16.36 28.68 -8.00
C LYS A 351 -15.87 28.96 -6.58
N ASP A 352 -16.21 28.07 -5.66
CA ASP A 352 -15.64 28.05 -4.32
C ASP A 352 -14.40 27.13 -4.28
N ASP A 353 -13.52 27.38 -3.32
CA ASP A 353 -12.36 26.52 -3.06
C ASP A 353 -12.77 25.06 -2.91
N ILE A 354 -11.98 24.17 -3.51
CA ILE A 354 -12.27 22.75 -3.44
C ILE A 354 -12.25 22.24 -1.99
N GLN A 355 -13.34 21.57 -1.60
CA GLN A 355 -13.39 20.89 -0.31
C GLN A 355 -13.02 19.42 -0.48
N ILE A 356 -12.03 18.96 0.28
CA ILE A 356 -11.58 17.58 0.27
C ILE A 356 -11.89 16.96 1.63
N VAL A 357 -12.77 15.97 1.60
CA VAL A 357 -13.21 15.23 2.78
C VAL A 357 -12.90 13.74 2.62
N MET A 358 -13.07 12.93 3.66
CA MET A 358 -12.91 11.49 3.55
C MET A 358 -14.02 10.91 2.66
N SER A 359 -13.71 9.85 1.91
CA SER A 359 -14.78 9.03 1.31
C SER A 359 -15.63 8.40 2.41
N ASN A 360 -16.92 8.16 2.15
CA ASN A 360 -17.83 7.52 3.10
C ASN A 360 -17.26 6.20 3.66
N ASP A 361 -16.74 5.33 2.80
CA ASP A 361 -16.15 4.04 3.21
C ASP A 361 -14.97 4.20 4.16
N LYS A 362 -14.14 5.22 3.93
CA LYS A 362 -12.98 5.53 4.79
C LYS A 362 -13.43 6.04 6.14
N PHE A 363 -14.43 6.94 6.16
CA PHE A 363 -15.02 7.47 7.38
C PHE A 363 -15.68 6.36 8.22
N GLU A 364 -16.49 5.51 7.60
CA GLU A 364 -17.12 4.36 8.25
C GLU A 364 -16.09 3.34 8.76
N ARG A 365 -14.97 3.16 8.05
CA ARG A 365 -13.87 2.32 8.56
C ARG A 365 -13.25 2.90 9.84
N TYR A 366 -13.18 4.22 10.01
CA TYR A 366 -12.73 4.82 11.27
C TYR A 366 -13.74 4.55 12.39
N LYS A 367 -15.05 4.74 12.13
CA LYS A 367 -16.10 4.38 13.10
C LYS A 367 -16.02 2.92 13.54
N LYS A 368 -15.94 1.98 12.59
CA LYS A 368 -15.79 0.55 12.90
C LYS A 368 -14.55 0.25 13.74
N LYS A 369 -13.44 0.97 13.54
CA LYS A 369 -12.25 0.82 14.40
C LYS A 369 -12.49 1.32 15.83
N ILE A 370 -13.22 2.43 15.98
CA ILE A 370 -13.66 2.94 17.28
C ILE A 370 -14.58 1.88 17.91
N ASP A 371 -15.63 1.46 17.22
CA ASP A 371 -16.58 0.43 17.67
C ASP A 371 -15.88 -0.82 18.15
N ASN A 372 -15.06 -1.46 17.31
CA ASN A 372 -14.33 -2.67 17.69
C ASN A 372 -13.42 -2.45 18.92
N SER A 373 -12.88 -1.23 19.11
CA SER A 373 -12.05 -0.92 20.29
C SER A 373 -12.87 -0.89 21.57
N PHE A 374 -14.06 -0.29 21.52
CA PHE A 374 -14.98 -0.22 22.65
C PHE A 374 -15.65 -1.58 22.90
N SER A 375 -16.12 -2.28 21.87
CA SER A 375 -16.70 -3.63 21.98
C SER A 375 -15.72 -4.61 22.64
N ASP A 376 -14.45 -4.64 22.21
CA ASP A 376 -13.43 -5.48 22.83
C ASP A 376 -13.17 -5.09 24.30
N TYR A 377 -13.23 -3.79 24.62
CA TYR A 377 -13.16 -3.31 26.01
C TYR A 377 -14.33 -3.84 26.85
N TYR A 378 -15.58 -3.69 26.38
CA TYR A 378 -16.78 -4.18 27.06
C TYR A 378 -16.72 -5.70 27.30
N THR A 379 -16.36 -6.47 26.27
CA THR A 379 -16.20 -7.93 26.41
C THR A 379 -15.11 -8.29 27.42
N SER A 380 -14.00 -7.54 27.42
CA SER A 380 -12.86 -7.82 28.30
C SER A 380 -13.12 -7.48 29.76
N ILE A 381 -13.84 -6.39 30.05
CA ILE A 381 -14.20 -6.04 31.44
C ILE A 381 -15.24 -7.00 32.03
N ALA A 382 -16.14 -7.55 31.20
CA ALA A 382 -17.10 -8.55 31.63
C ALA A 382 -16.43 -9.91 31.94
N LYS A 383 -15.44 -10.31 31.13
CA LYS A 383 -14.76 -11.61 31.28
C LYS A 383 -13.64 -11.62 32.32
N TYR A 384 -12.97 -10.49 32.56
CA TYR A 384 -11.75 -10.42 33.37
C TYR A 384 -11.76 -9.25 34.35
N SER A 385 -12.64 -9.30 35.36
CA SER A 385 -12.75 -8.27 36.42
C SER A 385 -11.40 -7.98 37.10
N ALA A 386 -10.60 -9.00 37.37
CA ALA A 386 -9.26 -8.89 37.97
C ALA A 386 -8.20 -8.20 37.08
N LYS A 387 -8.47 -7.96 35.78
CA LYS A 387 -7.52 -7.33 34.83
C LYS A 387 -7.97 -5.94 34.36
N LYS A 388 -8.90 -5.30 35.07
CA LYS A 388 -9.49 -3.99 34.72
C LYS A 388 -8.46 -2.96 34.24
N SER A 389 -7.40 -2.71 35.02
CA SER A 389 -6.32 -1.74 34.67
C SER A 389 -5.59 -2.04 33.35
N SER A 390 -5.39 -3.33 33.00
CA SER A 390 -4.76 -3.69 31.73
C SER A 390 -5.68 -3.43 30.55
N THR A 391 -6.96 -3.75 30.72
CA THR A 391 -8.03 -3.56 29.73
C THR A 391 -8.26 -2.07 29.45
N GLU A 392 -8.34 -1.24 30.50
CA GLU A 392 -8.43 0.23 30.40
C GLU A 392 -7.23 0.82 29.64
N ARG A 393 -6.01 0.37 29.96
CA ARG A 393 -4.78 0.77 29.25
C ARG A 393 -4.81 0.37 27.77
N MET A 394 -5.42 -0.77 27.42
CA MET A 394 -5.51 -1.22 26.03
C MET A 394 -6.47 -0.33 25.22
N LEU A 395 -7.65 -0.01 25.76
CA LEU A 395 -8.58 0.92 25.12
C LEU A 395 -7.90 2.27 24.87
N LEU A 396 -7.25 2.83 25.90
CA LEU A 396 -6.53 4.09 25.80
C LEU A 396 -5.46 4.05 24.70
N LYS A 397 -4.67 2.98 24.62
CA LYS A 397 -3.66 2.82 23.57
C LYS A 397 -4.29 2.80 22.17
N ARG A 398 -5.41 2.09 21.98
CA ARG A 398 -6.10 2.00 20.68
C ARG A 398 -6.68 3.33 20.25
N ILE A 399 -7.40 4.03 21.13
CA ILE A 399 -7.93 5.36 20.80
C ILE A 399 -6.78 6.34 20.55
N LYS A 400 -5.71 6.31 21.34
CA LYS A 400 -4.50 7.11 21.11
C LYS A 400 -3.88 6.84 19.74
N PHE A 401 -3.91 5.60 19.27
CA PHE A 401 -3.40 5.23 17.94
C PHE A 401 -4.28 5.76 16.80
N LEU A 402 -5.60 5.78 17.00
CA LEU A 402 -6.52 6.29 15.98
C LEU A 402 -6.45 7.82 15.86
N THR A 403 -6.27 8.51 16.98
CA THR A 403 -6.31 9.98 17.05
C THR A 403 -4.98 10.67 16.78
N ASN A 404 -3.84 9.98 16.82
CA ASN A 404 -2.51 10.60 16.67
C ASN A 404 -1.75 10.10 15.43
N ASN A 405 -0.54 10.65 15.26
CA ASN A 405 0.43 10.23 14.26
C ASN A 405 1.56 9.43 14.89
N HIS A 406 2.14 8.53 14.11
CA HIS A 406 3.16 7.60 14.57
C HIS A 406 4.26 7.47 13.53
N GLN A 407 5.49 7.46 14.01
CA GLN A 407 6.65 7.07 13.24
C GLN A 407 6.88 5.57 13.49
N LEU A 408 6.99 4.79 12.42
CA LEU A 408 7.42 3.40 12.57
C LEU A 408 8.88 3.38 13.04
N LEU A 409 9.29 2.32 13.73
CA LEU A 409 10.61 2.27 14.35
C LEU A 409 11.61 1.44 13.54
N ARG A 410 12.90 1.55 13.88
CA ARG A 410 14.02 0.79 13.28
C ARG A 410 14.14 1.07 11.79
N ARG A 411 14.25 0.04 10.94
CA ARG A 411 14.41 0.16 9.49
C ARG A 411 13.21 0.80 8.77
N LYS A 412 12.13 1.11 9.47
CA LYS A 412 10.99 1.89 8.98
C LYS A 412 10.89 3.27 9.64
N SER A 413 11.97 3.78 10.25
CA SER A 413 12.01 5.13 10.86
C SER A 413 11.52 6.24 9.94
N ASN A 414 11.69 6.09 8.64
CA ASN A 414 11.27 7.11 7.67
C ASN A 414 9.79 6.99 7.25
N VAL A 415 9.05 6.03 7.82
CA VAL A 415 7.64 5.80 7.51
C VAL A 415 6.75 6.36 8.60
N PHE A 416 5.90 7.31 8.21
CA PHE A 416 4.93 7.94 9.08
C PHE A 416 3.52 7.44 8.74
N ILE A 417 2.73 7.19 9.79
CA ILE A 417 1.33 6.75 9.70
C ILE A 417 0.48 7.53 10.72
N GLY A 418 -0.84 7.36 10.64
CA GLY A 418 -1.78 7.96 11.60
C GLY A 418 -2.72 8.97 10.95
N ILE A 419 -3.40 9.75 11.78
CA ILE A 419 -4.55 10.56 11.33
C ILE A 419 -4.19 11.57 10.25
N TYR A 420 -3.08 12.30 10.37
CA TYR A 420 -2.61 13.25 9.37
C TYR A 420 -2.07 12.54 8.14
N PHE A 421 -1.07 11.66 8.29
CA PHE A 421 -0.40 11.01 7.15
C PHE A 421 -1.32 10.13 6.31
N SER A 422 -2.41 9.59 6.91
CA SER A 422 -3.42 8.83 6.15
C SER A 422 -4.45 9.72 5.46
N ASN A 423 -4.54 10.99 5.82
CA ASN A 423 -5.59 11.94 5.40
C ASN A 423 -5.03 13.31 5.00
N GLU A 424 -3.79 13.37 4.52
CA GLU A 424 -3.02 14.62 4.38
C GLU A 424 -3.68 15.70 3.50
N PHE A 425 -4.60 15.29 2.61
CA PHE A 425 -5.31 16.15 1.68
C PHE A 425 -6.62 16.73 2.21
N LEU A 426 -7.05 16.42 3.44
CA LEU A 426 -8.29 16.99 3.98
C LEU A 426 -8.22 18.52 4.02
N SER A 427 -9.30 19.18 3.65
CA SER A 427 -9.43 20.64 3.67
C SER A 427 -10.12 21.12 4.94
N MET A 428 -9.84 22.38 5.31
CA MET A 428 -10.64 23.10 6.30
C MET A 428 -12.12 23.13 5.87
N PRO A 429 -13.09 23.06 6.81
CA PRO A 429 -12.95 23.13 8.27
C PRO A 429 -12.76 21.76 8.96
N TYR A 430 -12.28 20.74 8.25
CA TYR A 430 -12.09 19.37 8.75
C TYR A 430 -13.35 18.74 9.34
N SER A 431 -14.50 18.95 8.68
CA SER A 431 -15.81 18.53 9.16
C SER A 431 -15.88 17.04 9.51
N ASP A 432 -15.22 16.17 8.76
CA ASP A 432 -15.17 14.74 9.04
C ASP A 432 -14.40 14.40 10.32
N LEU A 433 -13.30 15.10 10.61
CA LEU A 433 -12.55 14.87 11.85
C LEU A 433 -13.37 15.30 13.06
N LYS A 434 -14.08 16.42 12.96
CA LYS A 434 -15.03 16.88 13.98
C LYS A 434 -16.16 15.87 14.21
N LYS A 435 -16.69 15.28 13.13
CA LYS A 435 -17.69 14.21 13.22
C LYS A 435 -17.13 12.96 13.90
N LEU A 436 -15.89 12.57 13.62
CA LEU A 436 -15.23 11.46 14.33
C LEU A 436 -15.01 11.78 15.81
N ASP A 437 -14.65 13.02 16.15
CA ASP A 437 -14.53 13.47 17.54
C ASP A 437 -15.86 13.42 18.28
N ASN A 438 -16.94 13.90 17.67
CA ASN A 438 -18.27 13.82 18.24
C ASN A 438 -18.74 12.37 18.41
N TYR A 439 -18.45 11.51 17.42
CA TYR A 439 -18.73 10.09 17.51
C TYR A 439 -17.97 9.41 18.66
N LEU A 440 -16.67 9.71 18.80
CA LEU A 440 -15.85 9.22 19.89
C LEU A 440 -16.37 9.71 21.26
N LYS A 441 -16.75 10.98 21.37
CA LYS A 441 -17.37 11.54 22.59
C LYS A 441 -18.63 10.77 22.97
N GLY A 442 -19.51 10.48 22.01
CA GLY A 442 -20.70 9.66 22.24
C GLY A 442 -20.39 8.25 22.77
N LYS A 443 -19.31 7.62 22.27
CA LYS A 443 -18.85 6.32 22.79
C LYS A 443 -18.27 6.42 24.21
N ILE A 444 -17.58 7.51 24.52
CA ILE A 444 -17.04 7.76 25.86
C ILE A 444 -18.17 8.01 26.86
N THR A 445 -19.21 8.77 26.50
CA THR A 445 -20.36 9.04 27.38
C THR A 445 -21.21 7.79 27.64
N ALA A 446 -21.20 6.82 26.71
CA ALA A 446 -21.86 5.53 26.86
C ALA A 446 -21.04 4.49 27.66
N LEU A 447 -19.88 4.86 28.22
CA LEU A 447 -19.13 3.97 29.11
C LEU A 447 -19.90 3.77 30.43
N PRO A 448 -19.78 2.60 31.08
CA PRO A 448 -20.48 2.33 32.34
C PRO A 448 -20.08 3.34 33.42
N SER A 449 -21.01 3.73 34.29
CA SER A 449 -20.77 4.67 35.39
C SER A 449 -19.65 4.20 36.35
N CYS A 450 -19.46 2.89 36.48
CA CYS A 450 -18.38 2.28 37.26
C CYS A 450 -16.99 2.32 36.58
N THR A 451 -16.87 2.99 35.42
CA THR A 451 -15.59 3.17 34.72
C THR A 451 -14.73 4.20 35.46
N ASN A 452 -13.43 3.91 35.55
CA ASN A 452 -12.47 4.80 36.20
C ASN A 452 -12.52 6.22 35.62
N SER A 453 -12.73 7.23 36.47
CA SER A 453 -12.77 8.64 36.09
C SER A 453 -11.50 9.10 35.38
N GLN A 454 -10.33 8.62 35.83
CA GLN A 454 -9.04 8.94 35.20
C GLN A 454 -8.93 8.42 33.76
N LEU A 455 -9.59 7.30 33.44
CA LEU A 455 -9.63 6.80 32.07
C LEU A 455 -10.49 7.72 31.20
N ILE A 456 -11.68 8.08 31.69
CA ILE A 456 -12.61 8.97 31.00
C ILE A 456 -11.92 10.31 30.69
N ASP A 457 -11.24 10.90 31.67
CA ASP A 457 -10.52 12.17 31.50
C ASP A 457 -9.41 12.07 30.45
N LYS A 458 -8.67 10.95 30.44
CA LYS A 458 -7.63 10.72 29.42
C LYS A 458 -8.23 10.52 28.03
N LEU A 459 -9.38 9.85 27.91
CA LEU A 459 -10.07 9.64 26.63
C LEU A 459 -10.67 10.96 26.09
N LYS A 460 -11.28 11.78 26.96
CA LYS A 460 -11.85 13.09 26.58
C LYS A 460 -10.82 14.06 26.00
N LYS A 461 -9.54 13.93 26.38
CA LYS A 461 -8.43 14.73 25.84
C LYS A 461 -7.99 14.31 24.43
N MET A 462 -8.45 13.15 23.93
CA MET A 462 -8.06 12.66 22.60
C MET A 462 -8.98 13.24 21.52
N SER A 463 -8.38 13.75 20.44
CA SER A 463 -9.11 14.33 19.32
C SER A 463 -8.41 14.02 17.99
N PHE A 464 -9.19 13.54 17.03
CA PHE A 464 -8.81 13.35 15.63
C PHE A 464 -8.47 14.69 14.96
N GLU A 465 -9.28 15.74 15.19
CA GLU A 465 -8.99 17.07 14.65
C GLU A 465 -7.67 17.62 15.20
N ASN A 466 -7.46 17.54 16.51
CA ASN A 466 -6.25 18.04 17.15
C ASN A 466 -5.00 17.26 16.71
N GLY A 467 -5.07 15.93 16.67
CA GLY A 467 -3.97 15.10 16.19
C GLY A 467 -3.65 15.31 14.71
N PHE A 468 -4.65 15.66 13.90
CA PHE A 468 -4.44 16.05 12.51
C PHE A 468 -3.74 17.41 12.38
N LYS A 469 -4.23 18.44 13.08
CA LYS A 469 -3.68 19.81 13.03
C LYS A 469 -2.27 19.91 13.58
N THR A 470 -2.05 19.36 14.78
CA THR A 470 -0.74 19.43 15.46
C THR A 470 0.32 18.57 14.79
N LYS A 471 -0.09 17.57 14.00
CA LYS A 471 0.78 16.55 13.40
C LYS A 471 1.68 15.85 14.43
N SER A 472 1.27 15.86 15.70
CA SER A 472 2.09 15.38 16.81
C SER A 472 2.38 13.89 16.67
N LEU A 473 3.65 13.52 16.88
CA LEU A 473 4.14 12.15 16.76
C LEU A 473 4.17 11.50 18.14
N VAL A 474 3.38 10.46 18.32
CA VAL A 474 3.39 9.63 19.52
C VAL A 474 4.26 8.40 19.28
N ARG A 475 5.32 8.27 20.07
CA ARG A 475 6.14 7.05 20.12
C ARG A 475 5.40 5.96 20.90
N PHE A 476 5.20 4.80 20.29
CA PHE A 476 4.67 3.63 21.00
C PHE A 476 5.79 2.73 21.51
N ASN A 477 5.59 2.14 22.69
CA ASN A 477 6.44 1.07 23.18
C ASN A 477 6.26 -0.17 22.26
N THR A 478 7.37 -0.60 21.64
CA THR A 478 7.41 -1.67 20.63
C THR A 478 6.85 -3.01 21.11
N LYS A 479 6.94 -3.33 22.41
CA LYS A 479 6.52 -4.64 22.93
C LYS A 479 5.04 -4.94 22.69
N SER A 480 4.14 -3.96 22.85
CA SER A 480 2.70 -4.15 22.62
C SER A 480 2.29 -4.19 21.15
N TYR A 481 3.08 -3.57 20.27
CA TYR A 481 2.82 -3.55 18.82
C TYR A 481 3.36 -4.83 18.14
N LYS A 482 4.52 -5.33 18.59
CA LYS A 482 5.15 -6.56 18.07
C LYS A 482 4.26 -7.79 18.19
N ASN A 483 3.49 -7.91 19.28
CA ASN A 483 2.65 -9.09 19.49
C ASN A 483 1.31 -9.00 18.73
N GLY A 484 1.07 -7.96 17.92
CA GLY A 484 -0.13 -7.80 17.09
C GLY A 484 -1.45 -7.58 17.85
N LYS A 485 -1.51 -7.86 19.16
CA LYS A 485 -2.71 -7.79 20.02
C LYS A 485 -3.47 -6.47 19.90
N MET A 486 -2.75 -5.35 19.76
CA MET A 486 -3.36 -4.03 19.66
C MET A 486 -4.19 -3.85 18.38
N THR A 487 -3.66 -4.29 17.25
CA THR A 487 -4.26 -4.10 15.91
C THR A 487 -5.06 -5.31 15.45
N GLN A 488 -5.02 -6.42 16.17
CA GLN A 488 -5.65 -7.69 15.80
C GLN A 488 -7.16 -7.57 15.58
N ILE A 489 -7.85 -6.80 16.43
CA ILE A 489 -9.30 -6.53 16.34
C ILE A 489 -9.72 -5.79 15.06
N TRP A 490 -8.75 -5.29 14.29
CA TRP A 490 -8.98 -4.56 13.04
C TRP A 490 -8.49 -5.32 11.81
N LYS A 491 -8.01 -6.57 11.94
CA LYS A 491 -7.48 -7.34 10.80
C LYS A 491 -8.55 -7.62 9.73
N ASN A 492 -9.81 -7.77 10.14
CA ASN A 492 -10.93 -8.15 9.27
C ASN A 492 -11.80 -6.96 8.83
N LEU A 493 -11.35 -5.72 9.05
CA LEU A 493 -12.08 -4.48 8.73
C LEU A 493 -11.84 -3.94 7.32
#